data_AF-A0A0P6XVV2-F1
#
_entry.id   AF-A0A0P6XVV2-F1
#
_cell.length_a   1.000
_cell.length_b   1.000
_cell.length_c   1.000
_cell.angle_alpha   90.00
_cell.angle_beta   90.00
_cell.angle_gamma   90.00
#
_symmetry.space_group_name_H-M   'P 1'
#
loop_
_entity.id
_entity.type
_entity.pdbx_description
1 polymer ?
#
loop_
_entity_poly.entity_id
_entity_poly.type
_entity_poly.pdbx_seq_one_letter_code
_entity_poly.pdbx_strand_id
1 'polypeptide(L)'
;MIGVIGIALLALPLLITLRIIAARSEPPTGWLATDAAGLLELKRVDAGLLLDWIGGVPDGQNIETALASEAYATAYALTLFAPDLDDREQAMFLVRLAEALAEKDEDRAARLFVLAGQVALASPYIDDIARAQVLLQTGDGLDRLGERTAALRDWQQVSILARFAPEMSPPVREALLQQLMERYQASGETARVAAVQEALQAIGMRDLGTVKPVPIDTRPAPAPWPPFVLERVQARQQIAREIRFALQTGGTPAWDQLQTALMEEEAAIQTWLADPEEPNPFGRQERYRRWVQQMRLLSRGVLGEGHLPLWEARRSEFDLIAAQLWNQRELEIHLALQDRSPDEQAITERVWLEARLHAVLTFSDPGASRDGLYVRLADVNGMVTEDARLRLIMQEDDTMNLRYWRLPIGYFTGQIDAYEVFR
;
A
#
# COMPACT_ATOMS: atom_id res chain seq x y z
N MET A 1 -37.38 28.58 20.15
CA MET A 1 -36.25 28.29 21.07
C MET A 1 -36.25 26.83 21.57
N ILE A 2 -36.70 25.87 20.76
CA ILE A 2 -36.72 24.43 21.11
C ILE A 2 -35.93 23.60 20.06
N GLY A 3 -35.82 24.08 18.81
CA GLY A 3 -35.05 23.40 17.76
C GLY A 3 -33.52 23.45 17.88
N VAL A 4 -32.95 24.47 18.55
CA VAL A 4 -31.48 24.62 18.67
C VAL A 4 -30.90 23.68 19.74
N ILE A 5 -31.69 23.36 20.78
CA ILE A 5 -31.26 22.46 21.87
C ILE A 5 -31.30 20.99 21.41
N GLY A 6 -32.23 20.62 20.53
CA GLY A 6 -32.31 19.26 19.96
C GLY A 6 -31.14 18.91 19.04
N ILE A 7 -30.62 19.87 18.28
CA ILE A 7 -29.46 19.66 17.38
C ILE A 7 -28.16 19.54 18.19
N ALA A 8 -27.99 20.34 19.26
CA ALA A 8 -26.83 20.24 20.15
C ALA A 8 -26.80 18.92 20.95
N LEU A 9 -27.97 18.39 21.34
CA LEU A 9 -28.07 17.12 22.08
C LEU A 9 -27.91 15.86 21.22
N LEU A 10 -28.05 15.95 19.89
CA LEU A 10 -27.74 14.86 18.96
C LEU A 10 -26.31 14.95 18.41
N ALA A 11 -25.76 16.16 18.28
CA ALA A 11 -24.37 16.36 17.85
C ALA A 11 -23.36 15.84 18.87
N LEU A 12 -23.65 15.95 20.17
CA LEU A 12 -22.76 15.50 21.24
C LEU A 12 -22.58 13.97 21.29
N PRO A 13 -23.65 13.13 21.30
CA PRO A 13 -23.49 11.69 21.23
C PRO A 13 -22.93 11.24 19.88
N LEU A 14 -23.21 11.93 18.77
CA LEU A 14 -22.58 11.63 17.47
C LEU A 14 -21.07 11.94 17.50
N LEU A 15 -20.65 13.07 18.09
CA LEU A 15 -19.24 13.43 18.27
C LEU A 15 -18.52 12.50 19.27
N ILE A 16 -19.22 12.08 20.33
CA ILE A 16 -18.69 11.09 21.29
C ILE A 16 -18.60 9.72 20.64
N THR A 17 -19.58 9.32 19.82
CA THR A 17 -19.55 8.06 19.06
C THR A 17 -18.48 8.10 17.98
N LEU A 18 -18.29 9.22 17.28
CA LEU A 18 -17.18 9.42 16.33
C LEU A 18 -15.83 9.46 17.03
N ARG A 19 -15.71 10.03 18.24
CA ARG A 19 -14.49 9.96 19.06
C ARG A 19 -14.24 8.56 19.61
N ILE A 20 -15.27 7.81 19.99
CA ILE A 20 -15.15 6.43 20.49
C ILE A 20 -14.87 5.48 19.32
N ILE A 21 -15.44 5.72 18.14
CA ILE A 21 -15.06 5.04 16.90
C ILE A 21 -13.61 5.40 16.59
N ALA A 22 -13.23 6.67 16.50
CA ALA A 22 -11.84 7.10 16.25
C ALA A 22 -10.82 6.69 17.34
N ALA A 23 -11.26 6.40 18.56
CA ALA A 23 -10.41 5.92 19.66
C ALA A 23 -10.45 4.39 19.85
N ARG A 24 -11.36 3.68 19.17
CA ARG A 24 -11.46 2.20 19.17
C ARG A 24 -11.09 1.57 17.82
N SER A 25 -11.21 2.32 16.73
CA SER A 25 -10.34 2.17 15.59
C SER A 25 -9.05 2.86 16.00
N GLU A 26 -8.13 2.12 16.63
CA GLU A 26 -6.76 2.27 16.16
C GLU A 26 -6.89 2.25 14.63
N PRO A 27 -6.53 3.34 13.93
CA PRO A 27 -6.59 3.31 12.48
C PRO A 27 -5.90 2.01 12.13
N PRO A 28 -6.50 1.10 11.31
CA PRO A 28 -5.73 0.00 10.79
C PRO A 28 -4.52 0.70 10.20
N THR A 29 -3.39 0.56 10.89
CA THR A 29 -2.13 1.12 10.52
C THR A 29 -1.95 0.50 9.16
N GLY A 30 -2.24 1.25 8.09
CA GLY A 30 -2.20 0.71 6.74
C GLY A 30 -0.89 -0.07 6.67
N TRP A 31 -0.91 -1.30 6.16
CA TRP A 31 0.15 -2.32 6.23
C TRP A 31 1.62 -1.80 6.24
N LEU A 32 1.88 -0.64 5.63
CA LEU A 32 3.05 0.23 5.83
C LEU A 32 3.38 0.69 7.28
N ALA A 33 2.51 0.56 8.28
CA ALA A 33 2.70 1.21 9.59
C ALA A 33 2.98 0.24 10.75
N THR A 34 2.69 -1.05 10.60
CA THR A 34 2.94 -2.03 11.67
C THR A 34 4.33 -2.68 11.61
N ASP A 35 4.99 -2.75 10.43
CA ASP A 35 6.37 -3.29 10.31
C ASP A 35 7.41 -2.32 9.72
N ALA A 36 6.99 -1.25 9.02
CA ALA A 36 7.95 -0.31 8.43
C ALA A 36 8.58 0.65 9.45
N ALA A 37 7.90 0.90 10.57
CA ALA A 37 8.38 1.80 11.61
C ALA A 37 9.63 1.27 12.33
N GLY A 38 9.77 -0.06 12.44
CA GLY A 38 10.95 -0.70 13.03
C GLY A 38 12.21 -0.63 12.14
N LEU A 39 12.03 -0.42 10.84
CA LEU A 39 13.10 -0.34 9.85
C LEU A 39 13.60 1.09 9.60
N LEU A 40 12.86 2.11 10.05
CA LEU A 40 13.20 3.51 9.82
C LEU A 40 14.18 4.03 10.87
N GLU A 41 15.46 4.02 10.53
CA GLU A 41 16.53 4.56 11.38
C GLU A 41 16.65 6.08 11.24
N LEU A 42 15.74 6.83 11.84
CA LEU A 42 15.63 8.30 11.70
C LEU A 42 16.98 9.03 11.90
N LYS A 43 17.80 8.58 12.86
CA LYS A 43 19.11 9.18 13.17
C LYS A 43 20.18 8.98 12.10
N ARG A 44 19.98 8.04 11.17
CA ARG A 44 20.90 7.71 10.08
C ARG A 44 20.45 8.31 8.75
N VAL A 45 19.33 9.02 8.74
CA VAL A 45 18.84 9.73 7.56
C VAL A 45 19.74 10.93 7.28
N ASP A 46 20.25 11.00 6.06
CA ASP A 46 21.06 12.10 5.54
C ASP A 46 20.16 13.32 5.29
N ALA A 47 20.29 14.33 6.15
CA ALA A 47 19.54 15.57 6.05
C ALA A 47 19.84 16.35 4.76
N GLY A 48 21.05 16.23 4.20
CA GLY A 48 21.44 16.87 2.95
C GLY A 48 20.65 16.33 1.76
N LEU A 49 20.58 15.00 1.63
CA LEU A 49 19.77 14.35 0.59
C LEU A 49 18.27 14.62 0.78
N LEU A 50 17.78 14.70 2.01
CA LEU A 50 16.40 15.12 2.24
C LEU A 50 16.15 16.58 1.84
N LEU A 51 17.10 17.49 2.09
CA LEU A 51 16.99 18.87 1.64
C LEU A 51 17.02 18.98 0.11
N ASP A 52 17.72 18.10 -0.60
CA ASP A 52 17.67 18.01 -2.06
C ASP A 52 16.26 17.62 -2.55
N TRP A 53 15.62 16.64 -1.90
CA TRP A 53 14.22 16.26 -2.17
C TRP A 53 13.20 17.36 -1.84
N ILE A 54 13.32 17.97 -0.66
CA ILE A 54 12.52 19.15 -0.29
C ILE A 54 12.80 20.28 -1.28
N GLY A 55 14.03 20.40 -1.78
CA GLY A 55 14.44 21.34 -2.82
C GLY A 55 13.85 21.08 -4.21
N GLY A 56 13.07 20.00 -4.39
CA GLY A 56 12.37 19.67 -5.63
C GLY A 56 13.11 18.70 -6.54
N VAL A 57 14.15 18.01 -6.07
CA VAL A 57 14.75 16.89 -6.82
C VAL A 57 13.72 15.75 -6.92
N PRO A 58 13.49 15.18 -8.12
CA PRO A 58 12.53 14.09 -8.31
C PRO A 58 12.79 12.88 -7.41
N ASP A 59 11.71 12.26 -6.92
CA ASP A 59 11.75 11.16 -5.95
C ASP A 59 12.68 10.02 -6.36
N GLY A 60 12.49 9.48 -7.56
CA GLY A 60 13.32 8.39 -8.09
C GLY A 60 14.80 8.78 -8.15
N GLN A 61 15.12 9.98 -8.65
CA GLN A 61 16.50 10.46 -8.71
C GLN A 61 17.13 10.59 -7.30
N ASN A 62 16.36 11.04 -6.31
CA ASN A 62 16.90 11.21 -4.97
C ASN A 62 17.07 9.87 -4.24
N ILE A 63 16.18 8.90 -4.46
CA ILE A 63 16.32 7.53 -3.95
C ILE A 63 17.57 6.87 -4.56
N GLU A 64 17.77 7.01 -5.87
CA GLU A 64 18.97 6.52 -6.56
C GLU A 64 20.26 7.10 -6.00
N THR A 65 20.26 8.41 -5.76
CA THR A 65 21.41 9.11 -5.19
C THR A 65 21.70 8.62 -3.76
N ALA A 66 20.65 8.38 -2.97
CA ALA A 66 20.77 7.81 -1.63
C ALA A 66 21.32 6.38 -1.65
N LEU A 67 20.84 5.52 -2.56
CA LEU A 67 21.37 4.16 -2.74
C LEU A 67 22.85 4.18 -3.17
N ALA A 68 23.19 5.02 -4.13
CA ALA A 68 24.57 5.15 -4.65
C ALA A 68 25.55 5.70 -3.60
N SER A 69 25.06 6.51 -2.65
CA SER A 69 25.85 7.07 -1.55
C SER A 69 25.83 6.19 -0.29
N GLU A 70 25.27 4.98 -0.37
CA GLU A 70 25.04 4.07 0.76
C GLU A 70 24.24 4.68 1.93
N ALA A 71 23.47 5.74 1.67
CA ALA A 71 22.57 6.37 2.63
C ALA A 71 21.26 5.56 2.74
N TYR A 72 21.36 4.29 3.12
CA TYR A 72 20.26 3.32 3.08
C TYR A 72 19.05 3.72 3.93
N ALA A 73 19.26 4.37 5.08
CA ALA A 73 18.16 4.89 5.89
C ALA A 73 17.41 6.02 5.17
N THR A 74 18.11 6.87 4.43
CA THR A 74 17.50 7.91 3.57
C THR A 74 16.78 7.29 2.39
N ALA A 75 17.40 6.32 1.70
CA ALA A 75 16.76 5.60 0.60
C ALA A 75 15.46 4.95 1.07
N TYR A 76 15.48 4.25 2.21
CA TYR A 76 14.30 3.66 2.82
C TYR A 76 13.22 4.69 3.13
N ALA A 77 13.59 5.79 3.80
CA ALA A 77 12.67 6.86 4.14
C ALA A 77 12.00 7.44 2.88
N LEU A 78 12.78 7.75 1.85
CA LEU A 78 12.25 8.27 0.59
C LEU A 78 11.35 7.23 -0.10
N THR A 79 11.73 5.95 -0.17
CA THR A 79 10.88 4.91 -0.76
C THR A 79 9.52 4.77 -0.06
N LEU A 80 9.42 5.04 1.24
CA LEU A 80 8.15 4.97 1.97
C LEU A 80 7.30 6.24 1.87
N PHE A 81 7.92 7.41 1.78
CA PHE A 81 7.24 8.70 1.95
C PHE A 81 7.29 9.62 0.71
N ALA A 82 7.97 9.20 -0.35
CA ALA A 82 8.01 9.87 -1.65
C ALA A 82 6.58 10.07 -2.20
N PRO A 83 6.15 11.31 -2.46
CA PRO A 83 4.80 11.62 -2.93
C PRO A 83 4.49 11.05 -4.31
N ASP A 84 5.46 11.06 -5.21
CA ASP A 84 5.26 10.85 -6.63
C ASP A 84 5.65 9.44 -7.09
N LEU A 85 6.13 8.60 -6.16
CA LEU A 85 6.46 7.21 -6.42
C LEU A 85 5.19 6.38 -6.56
N ASP A 86 5.05 5.68 -7.70
CA ASP A 86 3.96 4.71 -7.83
C ASP A 86 4.24 3.41 -7.05
N ASP A 87 3.20 2.65 -6.70
CA ASP A 87 3.37 1.39 -5.95
C ASP A 87 4.32 0.38 -6.62
N ARG A 88 4.44 0.36 -7.96
CA ARG A 88 5.38 -0.52 -8.68
C ARG A 88 6.81 -0.05 -8.44
N GLU A 89 7.07 1.24 -8.65
CA GLU A 89 8.36 1.85 -8.41
C GLU A 89 8.75 1.70 -6.92
N GLN A 90 7.80 1.88 -6.01
CA GLN A 90 8.00 1.66 -4.58
C GLN A 90 8.44 0.23 -4.29
N ALA A 91 7.74 -0.77 -4.80
CA ALA A 91 8.10 -2.17 -4.61
C ALA A 91 9.50 -2.47 -5.20
N MET A 92 9.81 -1.93 -6.38
CA MET A 92 11.12 -2.10 -7.03
C MET A 92 12.26 -1.43 -6.24
N PHE A 93 12.06 -0.23 -5.68
CA PHE A 93 13.07 0.41 -4.84
C PHE A 93 13.28 -0.35 -3.53
N LEU A 94 12.22 -0.95 -2.95
CA LEU A 94 12.36 -1.82 -1.78
C LEU A 94 13.18 -3.08 -2.10
N VAL A 95 12.95 -3.73 -3.25
CA VAL A 95 13.78 -4.85 -3.73
C VAL A 95 15.25 -4.43 -3.84
N ARG A 96 15.52 -3.30 -4.51
CA ARG A 96 16.90 -2.83 -4.71
C ARG A 96 17.59 -2.43 -3.41
N LEU A 97 16.86 -1.84 -2.48
CA LEU A 97 17.38 -1.54 -1.15
C LEU A 97 17.68 -2.83 -0.37
N ALA A 98 16.82 -3.85 -0.47
CA ALA A 98 17.06 -5.16 0.12
C ALA A 98 18.33 -5.81 -0.44
N GLU A 99 18.50 -5.78 -1.77
CA GLU A 99 19.71 -6.27 -2.44
C GLU A 99 20.97 -5.54 -1.96
N ALA A 100 20.92 -4.22 -1.83
CA ALA A 100 22.06 -3.43 -1.34
C ALA A 100 22.41 -3.71 0.14
N LEU A 101 21.45 -4.21 0.93
CA LEU A 101 21.63 -4.56 2.34
C LEU A 101 21.91 -6.05 2.56
N ALA A 102 21.72 -6.92 1.57
CA ALA A 102 21.79 -8.38 1.74
C ALA A 102 23.11 -8.86 2.36
N GLU A 103 24.25 -8.27 2.01
CA GLU A 103 25.56 -8.64 2.57
C GLU A 103 25.92 -7.88 3.86
N LYS A 104 25.16 -6.84 4.22
CA LYS A 104 25.46 -5.92 5.32
C LYS A 104 24.55 -6.14 6.54
N ASP A 105 23.31 -6.51 6.30
CA ASP A 105 22.23 -6.68 7.28
C ASP A 105 21.16 -7.62 6.69
N GLU A 106 21.43 -8.93 6.72
CA GLU A 106 20.58 -9.97 6.14
C GLU A 106 19.14 -9.90 6.68
N ASP A 107 18.98 -9.72 8.00
CA ASP A 107 17.68 -9.59 8.66
C ASP A 107 16.86 -8.42 8.09
N ARG A 108 17.50 -7.27 7.89
CA ARG A 108 16.84 -6.10 7.32
C ARG A 108 16.55 -6.29 5.83
N ALA A 109 17.46 -6.90 5.09
CA ALA A 109 17.24 -7.23 3.69
C ALA A 109 16.03 -8.16 3.52
N ALA A 110 15.92 -9.20 4.36
CA ALA A 110 14.78 -10.11 4.36
C ALA A 110 13.46 -9.37 4.62
N ARG A 111 13.41 -8.50 5.64
CA ARG A 111 12.22 -7.68 5.92
C ARG A 111 11.84 -6.76 4.76
N LEU A 112 12.82 -6.21 4.04
CA LEU A 112 12.58 -5.36 2.88
C LEU A 112 12.06 -6.14 1.67
N PHE A 113 12.59 -7.34 1.41
CA PHE A 113 12.02 -8.22 0.38
C PHE A 113 10.57 -8.60 0.71
N VAL A 114 10.29 -8.95 1.97
CA VAL A 114 8.92 -9.22 2.42
C VAL A 114 8.02 -8.01 2.19
N LEU A 115 8.47 -6.81 2.57
CA LEU A 115 7.69 -5.58 2.39
C LEU A 115 7.44 -5.29 0.90
N ALA A 116 8.43 -5.49 0.03
CA ALA A 116 8.26 -5.34 -1.42
C ALA A 116 7.20 -6.31 -1.98
N GLY A 117 7.23 -7.58 -1.56
CA GLY A 117 6.24 -8.58 -1.94
C GLY A 117 4.83 -8.22 -1.44
N GLN A 118 4.74 -7.64 -0.24
CA GLN A 118 3.47 -7.14 0.31
C GLN A 118 2.93 -5.96 -0.50
N VAL A 119 3.77 -5.00 -0.90
CA VAL A 119 3.35 -3.89 -1.79
C VAL A 119 2.78 -4.46 -3.08
N ALA A 120 3.48 -5.44 -3.68
CA ALA A 120 3.07 -6.09 -4.91
C ALA A 120 1.69 -6.74 -4.81
N LEU A 121 1.45 -7.49 -3.72
CA LEU A 121 0.19 -8.20 -3.50
C LEU A 121 -0.97 -7.27 -3.11
N ALA A 122 -0.69 -6.26 -2.28
CA ALA A 122 -1.72 -5.37 -1.76
C ALA A 122 -2.13 -4.27 -2.76
N SER A 123 -1.28 -3.94 -3.73
CA SER A 123 -1.58 -2.87 -4.67
C SER A 123 -2.50 -3.34 -5.81
N PRO A 124 -3.68 -2.71 -5.99
CA PRO A 124 -4.50 -2.92 -7.18
C PRO A 124 -3.88 -2.31 -8.44
N TYR A 125 -2.91 -1.41 -8.27
CA TYR A 125 -2.41 -0.54 -9.32
C TYR A 125 -1.19 -1.12 -10.03
N ILE A 126 -0.63 -2.20 -9.50
CA ILE A 126 0.42 -2.96 -10.15
C ILE A 126 -0.27 -3.98 -11.06
N ASP A 127 0.01 -3.92 -12.36
CA ASP A 127 -0.48 -4.93 -13.30
C ASP A 127 0.09 -6.31 -12.97
N ASP A 128 -0.64 -7.36 -13.30
CA ASP A 128 -0.31 -8.71 -12.84
C ASP A 128 1.04 -9.23 -13.38
N ILE A 129 1.52 -8.72 -14.53
CA ILE A 129 2.85 -9.04 -15.06
C ILE A 129 3.92 -8.38 -14.19
N ALA A 130 3.80 -7.08 -13.92
CA ALA A 130 4.69 -6.38 -13.00
C ALA A 130 4.65 -6.99 -11.59
N ARG A 131 3.46 -7.38 -11.10
CA ARG A 131 3.27 -8.04 -9.80
C ARG A 131 4.05 -9.35 -9.75
N ALA A 132 3.91 -10.19 -10.78
CA ALA A 132 4.65 -11.43 -10.89
C ALA A 132 6.17 -11.21 -10.93
N GLN A 133 6.64 -10.17 -11.63
CA GLN A 133 8.07 -9.84 -11.68
C GLN A 133 8.63 -9.43 -10.32
N VAL A 134 7.93 -8.57 -9.58
CA VAL A 134 8.35 -8.18 -8.22
C VAL A 134 8.39 -9.42 -7.32
N LEU A 135 7.35 -10.26 -7.35
CA LEU A 135 7.27 -11.47 -6.51
C LEU A 135 8.34 -12.52 -6.84
N LEU A 136 8.74 -12.64 -8.11
CA LEU A 136 9.89 -13.46 -8.48
C LEU A 136 11.18 -12.92 -7.85
N GLN A 137 11.42 -11.61 -7.96
CA GLN A 137 12.62 -10.96 -7.41
C GLN A 137 12.67 -11.03 -5.88
N THR A 138 11.54 -10.83 -5.19
CA THR A 138 11.48 -10.96 -3.73
C THR A 138 11.67 -12.40 -3.29
N GLY A 139 11.04 -13.36 -3.98
CA GLY A 139 11.25 -14.77 -3.70
C GLY A 139 12.71 -15.20 -3.88
N ASP A 140 13.36 -14.75 -4.95
CA ASP A 140 14.79 -15.02 -5.21
C ASP A 140 15.70 -14.38 -4.16
N GLY A 141 15.38 -13.15 -3.74
CA GLY A 141 16.06 -12.47 -2.64
C GLY A 141 15.95 -13.25 -1.32
N LEU A 142 14.74 -13.67 -0.97
CA LEU A 142 14.45 -14.40 0.27
C LEU A 142 15.10 -15.79 0.28
N ASP A 143 15.06 -16.53 -0.84
CA ASP A 143 15.70 -17.85 -0.93
C ASP A 143 17.22 -17.75 -0.74
N ARG A 144 17.85 -16.73 -1.34
CA ARG A 144 19.29 -16.44 -1.14
C ARG A 144 19.65 -16.13 0.32
N LEU A 145 18.75 -15.49 1.05
CA LEU A 145 18.92 -15.19 2.48
C LEU A 145 18.53 -16.37 3.40
N GLY A 146 18.14 -17.52 2.83
CA GLY A 146 17.71 -18.69 3.60
C GLY A 146 16.27 -18.62 4.13
N GLU A 147 15.51 -17.58 3.78
CA GLU A 147 14.11 -17.36 4.14
C GLU A 147 13.15 -18.19 3.27
N ARG A 148 13.39 -19.49 3.23
CA ARG A 148 12.79 -20.44 2.30
C ARG A 148 11.26 -20.42 2.33
N THR A 149 10.63 -20.36 3.50
CA THR A 149 9.16 -20.33 3.60
C THR A 149 8.59 -19.07 2.96
N ALA A 150 9.23 -17.93 3.15
CA ALA A 150 8.79 -16.67 2.55
C ALA A 150 9.03 -16.66 1.03
N ALA A 151 10.15 -17.22 0.56
CA ALA A 151 10.44 -17.38 -0.86
C ALA A 151 9.39 -18.25 -1.59
N LEU A 152 9.08 -19.41 -1.00
CA LEU A 152 8.09 -20.34 -1.57
C LEU A 152 6.69 -19.72 -1.63
N ARG A 153 6.33 -18.87 -0.67
CA ARG A 153 5.07 -18.13 -0.68
C ARG A 153 5.02 -17.16 -1.87
N ASP A 154 6.06 -16.36 -2.08
CA ASP A 154 6.08 -15.36 -3.15
C ASP A 154 6.07 -16.04 -4.53
N TRP A 155 6.86 -17.10 -4.73
CA TRP A 155 6.82 -17.91 -5.95
C TRP A 155 5.48 -18.63 -6.17
N GLN A 156 4.77 -19.01 -5.10
CA GLN A 156 3.43 -19.58 -5.20
C GLN A 156 2.44 -18.56 -5.76
N GLN A 157 2.54 -17.30 -5.33
CA GLN A 157 1.69 -16.22 -5.85
C GLN A 157 1.95 -15.99 -7.34
N VAL A 158 3.21 -16.04 -7.78
CA VAL A 158 3.55 -16.00 -9.23
C VAL A 158 2.88 -17.16 -9.98
N SER A 159 2.86 -18.37 -9.40
CA SER A 159 2.21 -19.52 -10.03
C SER A 159 0.70 -19.32 -10.16
N ILE A 160 0.07 -18.67 -9.18
CA ILE A 160 -1.37 -18.35 -9.22
C ILE A 160 -1.64 -17.34 -10.34
N LEU A 161 -0.86 -16.24 -10.38
CA LEU A 161 -0.98 -15.22 -11.41
C LEU A 161 -0.81 -15.83 -12.82
N ALA A 162 0.26 -16.59 -13.04
CA ALA A 162 0.52 -17.22 -14.33
C ALA A 162 -0.60 -18.18 -14.78
N ARG A 163 -1.34 -18.81 -13.85
CA ARG A 163 -2.44 -19.74 -14.16
C ARG A 163 -3.79 -19.07 -14.41
N PHE A 164 -4.06 -17.96 -13.70
CA PHE A 164 -5.43 -17.46 -13.56
C PHE A 164 -5.61 -15.99 -13.93
N ALA A 165 -4.54 -15.20 -13.95
CA ALA A 165 -4.63 -13.76 -14.20
C ALA A 165 -5.05 -13.48 -15.65
N PRO A 166 -6.27 -12.99 -15.94
CA PRO A 166 -6.88 -13.05 -17.28
C PRO A 166 -6.14 -12.22 -18.34
N GLU A 167 -5.45 -11.16 -17.93
CA GLU A 167 -4.68 -10.25 -18.78
C GLU A 167 -3.33 -10.80 -19.26
N MET A 168 -2.83 -11.90 -18.67
CA MET A 168 -1.59 -12.53 -19.13
C MET A 168 -1.77 -13.32 -20.42
N SER A 169 -0.97 -12.97 -21.44
CA SER A 169 -0.91 -13.71 -22.70
C SER A 169 -0.26 -15.09 -22.50
N PRO A 170 -0.60 -16.10 -23.33
CA PRO A 170 0.01 -17.44 -23.22
C PRO A 170 1.55 -17.45 -23.21
N PRO A 171 2.26 -16.68 -24.07
CA PRO A 171 3.73 -16.62 -24.00
C PRO A 171 4.27 -16.08 -22.68
N VAL A 172 3.58 -15.10 -22.06
CA VAL A 172 3.99 -14.55 -20.76
C VAL A 172 3.79 -15.59 -19.66
N ARG A 173 2.66 -16.32 -19.68
CA ARG A 173 2.40 -17.40 -18.72
C ARG A 173 3.45 -18.50 -18.82
N GLU A 174 3.79 -18.90 -20.04
CA GLU A 174 4.81 -19.92 -20.29
C GLU A 174 6.16 -19.49 -19.72
N ALA A 175 6.60 -18.26 -20.01
CA ALA A 175 7.86 -17.73 -19.51
C ALA A 175 7.90 -17.66 -17.97
N LEU A 176 6.80 -17.25 -17.31
CA LEU A 176 6.71 -17.22 -15.84
C LEU A 176 6.74 -18.62 -15.22
N LEU A 177 6.01 -19.57 -15.80
CA LEU A 177 5.97 -20.95 -15.30
C LEU A 177 7.31 -21.67 -15.52
N GLN A 178 8.01 -21.45 -16.63
CA GLN A 178 9.36 -21.97 -16.83
C GLN A 178 10.33 -21.43 -15.77
N GLN A 179 10.30 -20.11 -15.52
CA GLN A 179 11.09 -19.47 -14.46
C GLN A 179 10.80 -20.06 -13.06
N LEU A 180 9.53 -20.35 -12.74
CA LEU A 180 9.16 -20.99 -11.48
C LEU A 180 9.62 -22.44 -11.39
N MET A 181 9.55 -23.17 -12.49
CA MET A 181 9.99 -24.56 -12.53
C MET A 181 11.47 -24.67 -12.17
N GLU A 182 12.32 -23.81 -12.73
CA GLU A 182 13.75 -23.73 -12.42
C GLU A 182 14.00 -23.46 -10.93
N ARG A 183 13.27 -22.50 -10.35
CA ARG A 183 13.37 -22.16 -8.92
C ARG A 183 12.96 -23.31 -8.02
N TYR A 184 11.80 -23.91 -8.27
CA TYR A 184 11.34 -25.07 -7.49
C TYR A 184 12.26 -26.29 -7.65
N GLN A 185 12.86 -26.50 -8.82
CA GLN A 185 13.87 -27.55 -9.02
C GLN A 185 15.13 -27.26 -8.18
N ALA A 186 15.64 -26.03 -8.21
CA ALA A 186 16.80 -25.62 -7.44
C ALA A 186 16.58 -25.78 -5.92
N SER A 187 15.37 -25.46 -5.44
CA SER A 187 15.02 -25.63 -4.03
C SER A 187 14.64 -27.08 -3.66
N GLY A 188 14.43 -27.98 -4.63
CA GLY A 188 14.06 -29.38 -4.38
C GLY A 188 12.56 -29.62 -4.12
N GLU A 189 11.68 -28.70 -4.53
CA GLU A 189 10.23 -28.74 -4.35
C GLU A 189 9.54 -29.59 -5.42
N THR A 190 9.78 -30.90 -5.41
CA THR A 190 9.35 -31.84 -6.46
C THR A 190 7.84 -31.83 -6.75
N ALA A 191 7.00 -31.69 -5.72
CA ALA A 191 5.54 -31.59 -5.88
C ALA A 191 5.14 -30.31 -6.62
N ARG A 192 5.80 -29.18 -6.33
CA ARG A 192 5.53 -27.89 -6.99
C ARG A 192 6.03 -27.89 -8.44
N VAL A 193 7.15 -28.57 -8.71
CA VAL A 193 7.63 -28.82 -10.09
C VAL A 193 6.59 -29.58 -10.91
N ALA A 194 6.06 -30.68 -10.38
CA ALA A 194 5.02 -31.46 -11.06
C ALA A 194 3.77 -30.63 -11.35
N ALA A 195 3.32 -29.82 -10.38
CA ALA A 195 2.19 -28.92 -10.56
C ALA A 195 2.45 -27.87 -11.65
N VAL A 196 3.66 -27.32 -11.74
CA VAL A 196 4.03 -26.34 -12.78
C VAL A 196 4.10 -26.99 -14.16
N GLN A 197 4.62 -28.22 -14.25
CA GLN A 197 4.64 -29.00 -15.49
C GLN A 197 3.22 -29.24 -16.04
N GLU A 198 2.28 -29.61 -15.16
CA GLU A 198 0.87 -29.76 -15.52
C GLU A 198 0.27 -28.43 -16.02
N ALA A 199 0.57 -27.32 -15.32
CA ALA A 199 0.10 -26.00 -15.74
C ALA A 199 0.65 -25.59 -17.11
N LEU A 200 1.92 -25.87 -17.41
CA LEU A 200 2.54 -25.64 -18.72
C LEU A 200 1.83 -26.42 -19.83
N GLN A 201 1.48 -27.69 -19.58
CA GLN A 201 0.75 -28.52 -20.55
C GLN A 201 -0.67 -28.03 -20.81
N ALA A 202 -1.28 -27.33 -19.85
CA ALA A 202 -2.61 -26.75 -19.96
C ALA A 202 -2.63 -25.37 -20.65
N ILE A 203 -1.47 -24.76 -20.92
CA ILE A 203 -1.39 -23.47 -21.63
C ILE A 203 -2.00 -23.62 -23.02
N GLY A 204 -2.97 -22.76 -23.34
CA GLY A 204 -3.66 -22.77 -24.64
C GLY A 204 -4.86 -23.72 -24.74
N MET A 205 -5.05 -24.64 -23.79
CA MET A 205 -6.31 -25.39 -23.65
C MET A 205 -7.38 -24.60 -22.88
N ARG A 206 -6.95 -23.66 -22.04
CA ARG A 206 -7.82 -22.72 -21.33
C ARG A 206 -7.87 -21.42 -22.13
N ASP A 207 -8.95 -21.21 -22.85
CA ASP A 207 -9.32 -19.88 -23.33
C ASP A 207 -9.85 -19.10 -22.13
N LEU A 208 -8.95 -18.40 -21.43
CA LEU A 208 -9.32 -17.54 -20.29
C LEU A 208 -10.02 -16.26 -20.77
N GLY A 209 -10.19 -16.07 -22.07
CA GLY A 209 -10.56 -14.81 -22.68
C GLY A 209 -9.43 -13.82 -22.52
N THR A 210 -9.00 -13.16 -23.60
CA THR A 210 -8.23 -11.93 -23.45
C THR A 210 -9.17 -10.84 -22.97
N VAL A 211 -9.48 -10.81 -21.67
CA VAL A 211 -9.99 -9.59 -21.06
C VAL A 211 -8.87 -8.58 -21.23
N LYS A 212 -9.09 -7.59 -22.09
CA LYS A 212 -8.16 -6.47 -22.22
C LYS A 212 -7.94 -5.97 -20.80
N PRO A 213 -6.70 -5.95 -20.27
CA PRO A 213 -6.46 -5.42 -18.94
C PRO A 213 -7.15 -4.07 -18.90
N VAL A 214 -8.23 -3.96 -18.13
CA VAL A 214 -8.69 -2.66 -17.70
C VAL A 214 -7.71 -2.39 -16.59
N PRO A 215 -6.65 -1.58 -16.82
CA PRO A 215 -5.76 -1.25 -15.75
C PRO A 215 -6.69 -0.75 -14.64
N ILE A 216 -6.52 -1.21 -13.41
CA ILE A 216 -7.05 -0.46 -12.27
C ILE A 216 -6.21 0.82 -12.13
N ASP A 217 -5.71 1.40 -13.22
CA ASP A 217 -5.12 2.73 -13.26
C ASP A 217 -6.25 3.77 -13.30
N THR A 218 -7.18 3.60 -12.36
CA THR A 218 -8.15 4.62 -11.97
C THR A 218 -7.56 5.52 -10.89
N ARG A 219 -6.22 5.52 -10.69
CA ARG A 219 -5.61 6.56 -9.85
C ARG A 219 -5.96 7.90 -10.49
N PRO A 220 -6.66 8.78 -9.77
CA PRO A 220 -6.83 10.13 -10.27
C PRO A 220 -5.43 10.70 -10.46
N ALA A 221 -5.12 11.22 -11.64
CA ALA A 221 -3.88 11.94 -11.81
C ALA A 221 -3.87 13.13 -10.82
N PRO A 222 -2.79 13.36 -10.07
CA PRO A 222 -2.74 14.47 -9.12
C PRO A 222 -2.96 15.78 -9.88
N ALA A 223 -3.97 16.55 -9.47
CA ALA A 223 -4.24 17.85 -10.06
C ALA A 223 -2.98 18.73 -9.95
N PRO A 224 -2.66 19.55 -10.96
CA PRO A 224 -1.55 20.48 -10.84
C PRO A 224 -1.82 21.47 -9.71
N TRP A 225 -0.76 21.95 -9.06
CA TRP A 225 -0.92 23.03 -8.10
C TRP A 225 -1.45 24.29 -8.80
N PRO A 226 -2.46 24.98 -8.25
CA PRO A 226 -2.85 26.29 -8.75
C PRO A 226 -1.70 27.29 -8.51
N PRO A 227 -1.62 28.38 -9.29
CA PRO A 227 -0.48 29.31 -9.25
C PRO A 227 -0.12 29.80 -7.84
N PHE A 228 -1.12 30.16 -7.03
CA PHE A 228 -0.89 30.68 -5.67
C PHE A 228 -0.34 29.63 -4.69
N VAL A 229 -0.62 28.34 -4.91
CA VAL A 229 0.02 27.25 -4.13
C VAL A 229 1.40 26.96 -4.68
N LEU A 230 1.54 26.94 -6.01
CA LEU A 230 2.82 26.69 -6.67
C LEU A 230 3.90 27.70 -6.25
N GLU A 231 3.54 28.98 -6.09
CA GLU A 231 4.44 30.02 -5.56
C GLU A 231 4.99 29.66 -4.17
N ARG A 232 4.15 29.11 -3.28
CA ARG A 232 4.57 28.70 -1.93
C ARG A 232 5.43 27.43 -1.95
N VAL A 233 5.08 26.48 -2.81
CA VAL A 233 5.92 25.29 -3.06
C VAL A 233 7.31 25.70 -3.55
N GLN A 234 7.39 26.64 -4.49
CA GLN A 234 8.68 27.14 -5.00
C GLN A 234 9.47 27.89 -3.93
N ALA A 235 8.81 28.67 -3.07
CA ALA A 235 9.45 29.35 -1.94
C ALA A 235 10.08 28.34 -0.95
N ARG A 236 9.33 27.30 -0.54
CA ARG A 236 9.87 26.20 0.28
C ARG A 236 11.07 25.52 -0.38
N GLN A 237 10.96 25.18 -1.67
CA GLN A 237 12.04 24.54 -2.41
C GLN A 237 13.30 25.40 -2.47
N GLN A 238 13.14 26.72 -2.67
CA GLN A 238 14.26 27.65 -2.70
C GLN A 238 14.99 27.69 -1.35
N ILE A 239 14.25 27.82 -0.25
CA ILE A 239 14.84 27.85 1.10
C ILE A 239 15.55 26.53 1.43
N ALA A 240 14.97 25.38 1.03
CA ALA A 240 15.61 24.08 1.23
C ALA A 240 16.97 23.98 0.50
N ARG A 241 17.05 24.48 -0.74
CA ARG A 241 18.31 24.56 -1.50
C ARG A 241 19.34 25.50 -0.84
N GLU A 242 18.88 26.60 -0.27
CA GLU A 242 19.75 27.55 0.46
C GLU A 242 20.31 26.93 1.75
N ILE A 243 19.48 26.22 2.52
CA ILE A 243 19.91 25.45 3.69
C ILE A 243 20.92 24.37 3.28
N ARG A 244 20.65 23.64 2.20
CA ARG A 244 21.57 22.64 1.65
C ARG A 244 22.94 23.24 1.34
N PHE A 245 22.96 24.39 0.67
CA PHE A 245 24.18 25.13 0.34
C PHE A 245 24.91 25.63 1.59
N ALA A 246 24.19 26.17 2.58
CA ALA A 246 24.77 26.62 3.84
C ALA A 246 25.45 25.47 4.59
N LEU A 247 24.81 24.30 4.68
CA LEU A 247 25.39 23.11 5.31
C LEU A 247 26.68 22.63 4.59
N GLN A 248 26.74 22.72 3.27
CA GLN A 248 27.93 22.35 2.49
C GLN A 248 29.09 23.34 2.63
N THR A 249 28.78 24.62 2.84
CA THR A 249 29.77 25.71 2.91
C THR A 249 30.13 26.14 4.33
N GLY A 250 29.52 25.54 5.35
CA GLY A 250 29.70 25.91 6.76
C GLY A 250 29.00 27.21 7.14
N GLY A 251 28.02 27.65 6.36
CA GLY A 251 27.16 28.80 6.66
C GLY A 251 26.08 28.50 7.70
N THR A 252 25.35 29.52 8.12
CA THR A 252 24.22 29.39 9.07
C THR A 252 22.95 28.99 8.32
N PRO A 253 22.35 27.81 8.59
CA PRO A 253 21.14 27.39 7.90
C PRO A 253 19.88 28.10 8.46
N ALA A 254 19.00 28.55 7.57
CA ALA A 254 17.80 29.31 7.90
C ALA A 254 16.58 28.41 8.19
N TRP A 255 16.66 27.57 9.23
CA TRP A 255 15.61 26.61 9.59
C TRP A 255 14.26 27.26 9.94
N ASP A 256 14.28 28.45 10.55
CA ASP A 256 13.11 29.26 10.87
C ASP A 256 12.34 29.72 9.61
N GLN A 257 13.07 30.08 8.56
CA GLN A 257 12.49 30.43 7.27
C GLN A 257 11.85 29.22 6.60
N LEU A 258 12.48 28.03 6.67
CA LEU A 258 11.89 26.81 6.13
C LEU A 258 10.58 26.45 6.84
N GLN A 259 10.57 26.53 8.18
CA GLN A 259 9.36 26.31 8.96
C GLN A 259 8.24 27.28 8.56
N THR A 260 8.57 28.56 8.37
CA THR A 260 7.62 29.58 7.93
C THR A 260 7.07 29.29 6.54
N ALA A 261 7.92 28.96 5.57
CA ALA A 261 7.51 28.63 4.21
C ALA A 261 6.59 27.40 4.15
N LEU A 262 6.87 26.37 4.94
CA LEU A 262 6.00 25.21 5.05
C LEU A 262 4.60 25.57 5.58
N MET A 263 4.51 26.51 6.55
CA MET A 263 3.21 26.94 7.09
C MET A 263 2.42 27.77 6.08
N GLU A 264 3.10 28.64 5.32
CA GLU A 264 2.47 29.40 4.23
C GLU A 264 1.99 28.48 3.10
N GLU A 265 2.77 27.45 2.76
CA GLU A 265 2.40 26.42 1.81
C GLU A 265 1.14 25.67 2.26
N GLU A 266 1.10 25.21 3.51
CA GLU A 266 -0.09 24.56 4.07
C GLU A 266 -1.31 25.48 4.04
N ALA A 267 -1.18 26.74 4.45
CA ALA A 267 -2.30 27.69 4.44
C ALA A 267 -2.87 27.89 3.01
N ALA A 268 -1.99 27.96 2.00
CA ALA A 268 -2.40 28.03 0.61
C ALA A 268 -3.10 26.73 0.16
N ILE A 269 -2.58 25.56 0.53
CA ILE A 269 -3.19 24.26 0.23
C ILE A 269 -4.59 24.16 0.87
N GLN A 270 -4.74 24.53 2.14
CA GLN A 270 -6.05 24.51 2.81
C GLN A 270 -7.06 25.45 2.14
N THR A 271 -6.61 26.61 1.67
CA THR A 271 -7.45 27.54 0.90
C THR A 271 -7.92 26.90 -0.41
N TRP A 272 -7.04 26.20 -1.13
CA TRP A 272 -7.40 25.47 -2.35
C TRP A 272 -8.33 24.28 -2.10
N LEU A 273 -8.13 23.55 -1.00
CA LEU A 273 -8.98 22.42 -0.62
C LEU A 273 -10.40 22.85 -0.25
N ALA A 274 -10.55 24.05 0.33
CA ALA A 274 -11.84 24.62 0.69
C ALA A 274 -12.64 25.16 -0.50
N ASP A 275 -12.04 25.27 -1.70
CA ASP A 275 -12.70 25.80 -2.89
C ASP A 275 -13.79 24.83 -3.39
N PRO A 276 -15.08 25.19 -3.35
CA PRO A 276 -16.16 24.33 -3.82
C PRO A 276 -16.26 24.25 -5.35
N GLU A 277 -15.61 25.15 -6.10
CA GLU A 277 -15.71 25.24 -7.56
C GLU A 277 -14.64 24.44 -8.31
N GLU A 278 -13.77 23.70 -7.61
CA GLU A 278 -12.70 22.91 -8.24
C GLU A 278 -13.26 21.80 -9.15
N PRO A 279 -12.93 21.83 -10.46
CA PRO A 279 -13.45 20.86 -11.42
C PRO A 279 -12.89 19.44 -11.27
N ASN A 280 -11.75 19.24 -10.59
CA ASN A 280 -11.15 17.92 -10.38
C ASN A 280 -10.94 17.60 -8.88
N PRO A 281 -12.02 17.29 -8.12
CA PRO A 281 -11.92 17.04 -6.68
C PRO A 281 -11.06 15.82 -6.34
N PHE A 282 -11.11 14.75 -7.14
CA PHE A 282 -10.31 13.54 -6.92
C PHE A 282 -8.81 13.80 -7.16
N GLY A 283 -8.44 14.47 -8.26
CA GLY A 283 -7.05 14.84 -8.51
C GLY A 283 -6.50 15.80 -7.45
N ARG A 284 -7.33 16.71 -6.92
CA ARG A 284 -6.94 17.59 -5.83
C ARG A 284 -6.69 16.82 -4.52
N GLN A 285 -7.56 15.89 -4.15
CA GLN A 285 -7.35 15.05 -2.98
C GLN A 285 -6.11 14.17 -3.13
N GLU A 286 -5.89 13.62 -4.32
CA GLU A 286 -4.66 12.89 -4.62
C GLU A 286 -3.42 13.76 -4.41
N ARG A 287 -3.42 15.00 -4.93
CA ARG A 287 -2.32 15.94 -4.74
C ARG A 287 -2.09 16.25 -3.27
N TYR A 288 -3.15 16.42 -2.48
CA TYR A 288 -3.04 16.65 -1.04
C TYR A 288 -2.48 15.44 -0.30
N ARG A 289 -2.92 14.22 -0.65
CA ARG A 289 -2.40 12.96 -0.09
C ARG A 289 -0.89 12.85 -0.27
N ARG A 290 -0.40 13.19 -1.47
CA ARG A 290 1.03 13.25 -1.78
C ARG A 290 1.78 14.23 -0.87
N TRP A 291 1.26 15.46 -0.74
CA TRP A 291 1.83 16.45 0.17
C TRP A 291 1.88 15.98 1.63
N VAL A 292 0.80 15.36 2.13
CA VAL A 292 0.75 14.81 3.50
C VAL A 292 1.83 13.75 3.72
N GLN A 293 2.13 12.88 2.74
CA GLN A 293 3.20 11.89 2.89
C GLN A 293 4.57 12.54 3.09
N GLN A 294 4.86 13.61 2.34
CA GLN A 294 6.08 14.39 2.55
C GLN A 294 6.14 14.99 3.97
N MET A 295 5.05 15.62 4.43
CA MET A 295 4.98 16.20 5.77
C MET A 295 5.09 15.17 6.90
N ARG A 296 4.59 13.95 6.69
CA ARG A 296 4.75 12.83 7.63
C ARG A 296 6.21 12.49 7.86
N LEU A 297 7.04 12.52 6.82
CA LEU A 297 8.46 12.29 6.98
C LEU A 297 9.12 13.44 7.73
N LEU A 298 8.83 14.69 7.35
CA LEU A 298 9.42 15.89 7.97
C LEU A 298 9.09 16.01 9.46
N SER A 299 7.85 15.71 9.85
CA SER A 299 7.40 15.72 11.26
C SER A 299 8.07 14.68 12.15
N ARG A 300 8.93 13.80 11.60
CA ARG A 300 9.70 12.81 12.38
C ARG A 300 11.09 13.30 12.78
N GLY A 301 11.42 14.58 12.54
CA GLY A 301 12.71 15.16 12.92
C GLY A 301 13.88 14.66 12.07
N VAL A 302 13.60 14.21 10.84
CA VAL A 302 14.60 13.62 9.93
C VAL A 302 15.67 14.59 9.42
N LEU A 303 15.44 15.89 9.56
CA LEU A 303 16.43 16.92 9.25
C LEU A 303 17.35 17.20 10.45
N GLY A 304 17.07 16.60 11.61
CA GLY A 304 17.68 16.84 12.92
C GLY A 304 16.63 17.39 13.90
N GLU A 305 16.59 16.83 15.13
CA GLU A 305 15.62 17.21 16.16
C GLU A 305 15.68 18.71 16.48
N GLY A 306 14.51 19.35 16.52
CA GLY A 306 14.39 20.77 16.86
C GLY A 306 14.68 21.74 15.72
N HIS A 307 14.95 21.27 14.50
CA HIS A 307 15.07 22.15 13.33
C HIS A 307 13.71 22.61 12.81
N LEU A 308 12.67 21.78 12.92
CA LEU A 308 11.30 22.13 12.54
C LEU A 308 10.32 21.85 13.70
N PRO A 309 10.50 22.51 14.87
CA PRO A 309 9.79 22.13 16.11
C PRO A 309 8.27 22.21 16.01
N LEU A 310 7.72 23.16 15.21
CA LEU A 310 6.27 23.24 15.00
C LEU A 310 5.73 22.08 14.16
N TRP A 311 6.53 21.55 13.22
CA TRP A 311 6.16 20.39 12.40
C TRP A 311 6.32 19.09 13.16
N GLU A 312 7.41 18.96 13.93
CA GLU A 312 7.68 17.80 14.78
C GLU A 312 6.56 17.59 15.82
N ALA A 313 6.05 18.68 16.41
CA ALA A 313 4.92 18.64 17.34
C ALA A 313 3.61 18.10 16.71
N ARG A 314 3.49 18.12 15.38
CA ARG A 314 2.29 17.72 14.62
C ARG A 314 2.39 16.31 14.03
N ARG A 315 3.38 15.51 14.44
CA ARG A 315 3.58 14.14 13.94
C ARG A 315 2.29 13.29 13.99
N SER A 316 1.61 13.27 15.13
CA SER A 316 0.39 12.47 15.33
C SER A 316 -0.77 12.96 14.47
N GLU A 317 -0.84 14.26 14.20
CA GLU A 317 -1.83 14.86 13.32
C GLU A 317 -1.65 14.37 11.88
N PHE A 318 -0.42 14.43 11.35
CA PHE A 318 -0.15 13.96 9.98
C PHE A 318 -0.35 12.45 9.82
N ASP A 319 -0.04 11.66 10.85
CA ASP A 319 -0.33 10.23 10.85
C ASP A 319 -1.84 9.95 10.82
N LEU A 320 -2.64 10.73 11.57
CA LEU A 320 -4.10 10.63 11.53
C LEU A 320 -4.67 11.05 10.17
N ILE A 321 -4.20 12.17 9.60
CA ILE A 321 -4.66 12.66 8.29
C ILE A 321 -4.36 11.62 7.21
N ALA A 322 -3.16 11.05 7.18
CA ALA A 322 -2.83 10.01 6.19
C ALA A 322 -3.67 8.75 6.36
N ALA A 323 -3.97 8.32 7.59
CA ALA A 323 -4.86 7.19 7.82
C ALA A 323 -6.28 7.47 7.29
N GLN A 324 -6.79 8.70 7.46
CA GLN A 324 -8.09 9.10 6.92
C GLN A 324 -8.11 9.11 5.39
N LEU A 325 -7.10 9.70 4.76
CA LEU A 325 -6.97 9.75 3.30
C LEU A 325 -6.79 8.34 2.70
N TRP A 326 -6.11 7.44 3.41
CA TRP A 326 -6.00 6.03 3.01
C TRP A 326 -7.37 5.33 3.03
N ASN A 327 -8.11 5.44 4.13
CA ASN A 327 -9.42 4.81 4.24
C ASN A 327 -10.41 5.35 3.20
N GLN A 328 -10.32 6.63 2.87
CA GLN A 328 -11.15 7.23 1.83
C GLN A 328 -10.81 6.66 0.44
N ARG A 329 -9.52 6.51 0.12
CA ARG A 329 -9.07 5.91 -1.15
C ARG A 329 -9.55 4.47 -1.31
N GLU A 330 -9.49 3.68 -0.24
CA GLU A 330 -9.98 2.30 -0.23
C GLU A 330 -11.47 2.22 -0.57
N LEU A 331 -12.27 3.15 -0.02
CA LEU A 331 -13.68 3.26 -0.32
C LEU A 331 -13.92 3.66 -1.78
N GLU A 332 -13.15 4.62 -2.31
CA GLU A 332 -13.24 5.04 -3.72
C GLU A 332 -12.90 3.92 -4.70
N ILE A 333 -11.87 3.12 -4.41
CA ILE A 333 -11.54 1.92 -5.20
C ILE A 333 -12.70 0.92 -5.15
N HIS A 334 -13.23 0.65 -3.94
CA HIS A 334 -14.34 -0.28 -3.78
C HIS A 334 -15.57 0.15 -4.59
N LEU A 335 -15.93 1.44 -4.52
CA LEU A 335 -17.05 2.00 -5.29
C LEU A 335 -16.79 1.96 -6.80
N ALA A 336 -15.57 2.26 -7.26
CA ALA A 336 -15.21 2.20 -8.68
C ALA A 336 -15.25 0.78 -9.27
N LEU A 337 -15.12 -0.25 -8.42
CA LEU A 337 -15.25 -1.64 -8.83
C LEU A 337 -16.72 -2.11 -8.92
N GLN A 338 -17.66 -1.43 -8.26
CA GLN A 338 -19.10 -1.76 -8.30
C GLN A 338 -19.76 -1.50 -9.65
N ASP A 339 -19.14 -0.69 -10.53
CA ASP A 339 -19.65 -0.42 -11.88
C ASP A 339 -19.18 -1.44 -12.94
N ARG A 340 -18.37 -2.44 -12.55
CA ARG A 340 -17.90 -3.50 -13.46
C ARG A 340 -18.90 -4.64 -13.60
N SER A 341 -18.73 -5.46 -14.65
CA SER A 341 -19.60 -6.62 -14.85
C SER A 341 -19.48 -7.63 -13.68
N PRO A 342 -20.51 -8.43 -13.36
CA PRO A 342 -20.48 -9.37 -12.25
C PRO A 342 -19.31 -10.38 -12.29
N ASP A 343 -18.86 -10.75 -13.49
CA ASP A 343 -17.71 -11.66 -13.67
C ASP A 343 -16.38 -10.94 -13.38
N GLU A 344 -16.24 -9.67 -13.77
CA GLU A 344 -15.08 -8.83 -13.44
C GLU A 344 -15.04 -8.47 -11.96
N GLN A 345 -16.21 -8.26 -11.34
CA GLN A 345 -16.35 -8.09 -9.89
C GLN A 345 -15.91 -9.37 -9.17
N ALA A 346 -16.42 -10.54 -9.56
CA ALA A 346 -16.08 -11.79 -8.90
C ALA A 346 -14.58 -12.13 -8.99
N ILE A 347 -13.92 -11.85 -10.12
CA ILE A 347 -12.47 -12.07 -10.28
C ILE A 347 -11.66 -11.03 -9.52
N THR A 348 -12.02 -9.75 -9.63
CA THR A 348 -11.30 -8.67 -8.94
C THR A 348 -11.46 -8.79 -7.44
N GLU A 349 -12.68 -9.05 -6.96
CA GLU A 349 -12.96 -9.34 -5.56
C GLU A 349 -12.26 -10.61 -5.12
N ARG A 350 -12.21 -11.69 -5.90
CA ARG A 350 -11.48 -12.90 -5.49
C ARG A 350 -9.99 -12.65 -5.35
N VAL A 351 -9.35 -11.97 -6.30
CA VAL A 351 -7.92 -11.63 -6.24
C VAL A 351 -7.65 -10.65 -5.09
N TRP A 352 -8.53 -9.66 -4.89
CA TRP A 352 -8.40 -8.71 -3.78
C TRP A 352 -8.67 -9.32 -2.42
N LEU A 353 -9.72 -10.13 -2.29
CA LEU A 353 -10.10 -10.78 -1.05
C LEU A 353 -9.03 -11.82 -0.70
N GLU A 354 -8.52 -12.59 -1.66
CA GLU A 354 -7.41 -13.52 -1.44
C GLU A 354 -6.13 -12.76 -1.08
N ALA A 355 -5.76 -11.68 -1.79
CA ALA A 355 -4.58 -10.87 -1.45
C ALA A 355 -4.69 -10.20 -0.07
N ARG A 356 -5.89 -9.70 0.27
CA ARG A 356 -6.17 -9.01 1.54
C ARG A 356 -6.34 -10.00 2.69
N LEU A 357 -6.96 -11.16 2.48
CA LEU A 357 -6.99 -12.27 3.44
C LEU A 357 -5.58 -12.78 3.67
N HIS A 358 -4.78 -12.97 2.62
CA HIS A 358 -3.42 -13.46 2.75
C HIS A 358 -2.53 -12.44 3.47
N ALA A 359 -2.66 -11.15 3.15
CA ALA A 359 -2.01 -10.07 3.90
C ALA A 359 -2.40 -10.16 5.39
N VAL A 360 -3.70 -10.06 5.71
CA VAL A 360 -4.20 -10.07 7.09
C VAL A 360 -3.83 -11.36 7.87
N LEU A 361 -3.85 -12.53 7.23
CA LEU A 361 -3.45 -13.81 7.84
C LEU A 361 -1.94 -13.95 8.05
N THR A 362 -1.12 -13.22 7.30
CA THR A 362 0.34 -13.15 7.52
C THR A 362 0.68 -12.27 8.73
N PHE A 363 -0.24 -11.41 9.18
CA PHE A 363 -0.05 -10.45 10.28
C PHE A 363 -0.58 -10.90 11.65
N SER A 364 -1.22 -12.06 11.76
CA SER A 364 -1.51 -12.64 13.08
C SER A 364 -0.26 -13.31 13.64
N ASP A 365 0.32 -12.68 14.67
CA ASP A 365 1.26 -13.28 15.62
C ASP A 365 0.92 -14.78 15.83
N PRO A 366 1.87 -15.72 15.77
CA PRO A 366 1.62 -17.12 16.12
C PRO A 366 0.97 -17.30 17.51
N GLY A 367 1.09 -16.28 18.39
CA GLY A 367 0.44 -16.19 19.70
C GLY A 367 -0.88 -15.40 19.74
N ALA A 368 -1.29 -14.67 18.69
CA ALA A 368 -2.62 -14.11 18.61
C ALA A 368 -3.60 -15.26 18.41
N SER A 369 -4.45 -15.50 19.41
CA SER A 369 -5.37 -16.62 19.45
C SER A 369 -6.06 -16.81 18.09
N ARG A 370 -6.04 -18.05 17.59
CA ARG A 370 -6.80 -18.56 16.43
C ARG A 370 -8.32 -18.32 16.48
N ASP A 371 -8.80 -17.63 17.52
CA ASP A 371 -10.17 -17.22 17.72
C ASP A 371 -10.40 -15.80 17.19
N GLY A 372 -10.75 -15.71 15.91
CA GLY A 372 -11.57 -14.61 15.42
C GLY A 372 -10.83 -13.49 14.69
N LEU A 373 -10.36 -13.78 13.47
CA LEU A 373 -10.08 -12.75 12.48
C LEU A 373 -11.41 -12.25 11.89
N TYR A 374 -11.97 -11.17 12.45
CA TYR A 374 -13.25 -10.59 12.02
C TYR A 374 -13.03 -9.52 10.94
N VAL A 375 -13.28 -9.86 9.68
CA VAL A 375 -13.36 -8.87 8.59
C VAL A 375 -14.80 -8.34 8.50
N ARG A 376 -15.02 -7.05 8.81
CA ARG A 376 -16.30 -6.37 8.53
C ARG A 376 -16.35 -5.99 7.05
N LEU A 377 -17.06 -6.78 6.26
CA LEU A 377 -17.61 -6.32 4.99
C LEU A 377 -18.87 -5.52 5.32
N ALA A 378 -18.80 -4.19 5.21
CA ALA A 378 -19.96 -3.33 5.39
C ALA A 378 -20.76 -3.31 4.09
N ASP A 379 -21.93 -3.95 4.10
CA ASP A 379 -22.89 -3.89 3.00
C ASP A 379 -23.53 -2.49 2.95
N VAL A 380 -23.60 -1.96 1.74
CA VAL A 380 -24.13 -0.65 1.40
C VAL A 380 -25.65 -0.75 1.43
N ASN A 381 -26.26 -0.55 2.60
CA ASN A 381 -27.65 -0.08 2.77
C ASN A 381 -28.03 0.01 4.26
N GLY A 382 -27.40 0.92 5.01
CA GLY A 382 -28.00 1.52 6.22
C GLY A 382 -28.59 0.61 7.31
N MET A 383 -28.24 -0.68 7.38
CA MET A 383 -28.65 -1.58 8.45
C MET A 383 -27.44 -2.34 8.95
N VAL A 384 -26.88 -1.85 10.05
CA VAL A 384 -26.01 -2.64 10.91
C VAL A 384 -26.90 -3.70 11.56
N THR A 385 -26.83 -4.95 11.10
CA THR A 385 -27.28 -6.09 11.89
C THR A 385 -26.05 -6.71 12.56
N GLU A 386 -26.11 -6.86 13.88
CA GLU A 386 -25.01 -7.25 14.77
C GLU A 386 -24.41 -8.66 14.53
N ASP A 387 -24.84 -9.40 13.50
CA ASP A 387 -24.54 -10.84 13.39
C ASP A 387 -24.05 -11.33 12.01
N ALA A 388 -23.45 -10.47 11.19
CA ALA A 388 -22.64 -10.94 10.05
C ALA A 388 -21.31 -11.53 10.53
N ARG A 389 -21.34 -12.77 11.05
CA ARG A 389 -20.16 -13.51 11.51
C ARG A 389 -19.66 -14.45 10.40
N LEU A 390 -18.62 -14.05 9.68
CA LEU A 390 -17.81 -14.99 8.89
C LEU A 390 -16.95 -15.82 9.86
N ARG A 391 -17.25 -17.12 10.02
CA ARG A 391 -16.35 -18.09 10.67
C ARG A 391 -15.47 -18.73 9.60
N LEU A 392 -14.17 -18.45 9.64
CA LEU A 392 -13.16 -19.16 8.88
C LEU A 392 -12.70 -20.37 9.69
N ILE A 393 -12.99 -21.59 9.22
CA ILE A 393 -12.42 -22.83 9.75
C ILE A 393 -11.41 -23.31 8.71
N MET A 394 -10.11 -23.15 9.00
CA MET A 394 -9.06 -23.78 8.22
C MET A 394 -8.97 -25.26 8.63
N GLN A 395 -9.26 -26.15 7.68
CA GLN A 395 -8.89 -27.56 7.81
C GLN A 395 -7.89 -27.84 6.69
N GLU A 396 -6.61 -27.99 7.05
CA GLU A 396 -5.62 -28.57 6.14
C GLU A 396 -6.06 -30.00 5.88
N ASP A 397 -6.38 -30.30 4.61
CA ASP A 397 -6.50 -31.66 4.13
C ASP A 397 -5.47 -31.83 3.01
N ASP A 398 -4.95 -33.05 2.85
CA ASP A 398 -3.78 -33.43 2.04
C ASP A 398 -3.95 -33.20 0.51
N THR A 399 -4.97 -32.43 0.11
CA THR A 399 -5.32 -32.10 -1.27
C THR A 399 -5.21 -30.60 -1.61
N MET A 400 -4.74 -29.74 -0.68
CA MET A 400 -4.55 -28.29 -0.90
C MET A 400 -5.77 -27.57 -1.52
N ASN A 401 -6.99 -27.96 -1.14
CA ASN A 401 -8.21 -27.23 -1.54
C ASN A 401 -8.63 -26.27 -0.41
N LEU A 402 -8.53 -24.96 -0.66
CA LEU A 402 -9.22 -23.94 0.15
C LEU A 402 -10.73 -24.09 -0.05
N ARG A 403 -11.43 -24.69 0.91
CA ARG A 403 -12.90 -24.76 0.91
C ARG A 403 -13.48 -23.56 1.65
N TYR A 404 -14.18 -22.70 0.93
CA TYR A 404 -15.00 -21.65 1.51
C TYR A 404 -16.40 -22.19 1.80
N TRP A 405 -16.91 -22.01 3.03
CA TRP A 405 -18.31 -22.26 3.35
C TRP A 405 -19.08 -20.94 3.29
N ARG A 406 -19.94 -20.78 2.28
CA ARG A 406 -20.98 -19.73 2.29
C ARG A 406 -22.11 -20.21 3.20
N LEU A 407 -22.24 -19.65 4.39
CA LEU A 407 -23.43 -19.86 5.21
C LEU A 407 -24.62 -19.12 4.56
N PRO A 408 -25.72 -19.80 4.20
CA PRO A 408 -26.89 -19.13 3.67
C PRO A 408 -27.61 -18.39 4.80
N ILE A 409 -27.81 -17.09 4.65
CA ILE A 409 -28.68 -16.30 5.52
C ILE A 409 -30.00 -16.11 4.75
N GLY A 410 -31.08 -16.73 5.24
CA GLY A 410 -32.46 -16.49 4.76
C GLY A 410 -32.84 -15.02 4.99
N TYR A 411 -33.67 -14.38 4.16
CA TYR A 411 -35.05 -14.73 3.88
C TYR A 411 -35.41 -14.41 2.42
N PHE A 412 -35.80 -15.43 1.65
CA PHE A 412 -36.79 -15.28 0.58
C PHE A 412 -37.81 -16.42 0.74
N THR A 413 -39.06 -16.07 0.99
CA THR A 413 -40.20 -16.98 0.85
C THR A 413 -40.41 -17.24 -0.64
N GLY A 414 -39.77 -18.28 -1.16
CA GLY A 414 -39.92 -18.74 -2.53
C GLY A 414 -38.82 -19.73 -2.84
N GLN A 415 -39.18 -20.98 -3.10
CA GLN A 415 -38.26 -22.05 -3.47
C GLN A 415 -37.30 -21.60 -4.59
N ILE A 416 -36.00 -21.70 -4.35
CA ILE A 416 -35.00 -21.77 -5.40
C ILE A 416 -34.19 -23.03 -5.13
N ASP A 417 -34.32 -23.99 -6.04
CA ASP A 417 -33.66 -25.28 -6.03
C ASP A 417 -32.14 -25.13 -6.10
N ALA A 418 -31.46 -25.95 -5.32
CA ALA A 418 -30.01 -26.04 -5.28
C ALA A 418 -29.43 -26.54 -6.61
N TYR A 419 -28.54 -25.78 -7.24
CA TYR A 419 -27.66 -26.32 -8.28
C TYR A 419 -26.23 -25.74 -8.23
N GLU A 420 -25.29 -26.70 -8.28
CA GLU A 420 -23.93 -26.68 -8.80
C GLU A 420 -22.80 -25.91 -8.09
N VAL A 421 -22.15 -26.68 -7.20
CA VAL A 421 -20.72 -26.64 -6.91
C VAL A 421 -19.96 -27.01 -8.19
N PHE A 422 -19.28 -26.06 -8.82
CA PHE A 422 -18.36 -26.37 -9.91
C PHE A 422 -17.03 -26.89 -9.34
N ARG A 423 -16.67 -28.09 -9.78
CA ARG A 423 -15.43 -28.81 -9.49
C ARG A 423 -14.21 -28.19 -10.14
#